data_AF-A0A150UQ17-F1
#
_entry.id   AF-A0A150UQ17-F1
#
_cell.length_a   1.000
_cell.length_b   1.000
_cell.length_c   1.000
_cell.angle_alpha   90.00
_cell.angle_beta   90.00
_cell.angle_gamma   90.00
#
_symmetry.space_group_name_H-M   'P 1'
#
loop_
_entity.id
_entity.type
_entity.pdbx_description
1 polymer ?
#
loop_
_entity_poly.entity_id
_entity_poly.type
_entity_poly.pdbx_seq_one_letter_code
_entity_poly.pdbx_strand_id
1 'polypeptide(L)'
;MSMPYINIPPPYQPQQFNSHNVTLHVRQQPVQALVALESKERSLTALVGWRGKPVDPPPILQMDVNPSVDPSEQWLVSPYFFVLVVLLEGAEGEEIVNSKELIGQTSSSLHKLKDVNNRDGGFFIFGDLSIRKIGRHRMRFNLFNTDKYARYVDVGVRLRS
;
A
#
# COMPACT_ATOMS: atom_id res chain seq x y z
N MET A 1 -37.49 -15.96 -43.72
CA MET A 1 -36.54 -14.87 -43.38
C MET A 1 -36.03 -15.13 -41.97
N SER A 2 -34.79 -15.60 -41.82
CA SER A 2 -34.16 -15.84 -40.52
C SER A 2 -33.63 -14.51 -39.98
N MET A 3 -34.10 -14.10 -38.79
CA MET A 3 -33.61 -12.91 -38.10
C MET A 3 -32.11 -13.07 -37.77
N PRO A 4 -31.28 -12.04 -37.95
CA PRO A 4 -29.89 -12.08 -37.52
C PRO A 4 -29.83 -12.15 -35.99
N TYR A 5 -29.13 -13.14 -35.45
CA TYR A 5 -28.81 -13.20 -34.03
C TYR A 5 -27.98 -11.98 -33.66
N ILE A 6 -28.58 -11.07 -32.90
CA ILE A 6 -27.86 -9.99 -32.23
C ILE A 6 -26.95 -10.67 -31.21
N ASN A 7 -25.65 -10.58 -31.46
CA ASN A 7 -24.63 -11.10 -30.56
C ASN A 7 -24.59 -10.18 -29.33
N ILE A 8 -25.44 -10.45 -28.35
CA ILE A 8 -25.45 -9.72 -27.08
C ILE A 8 -24.13 -10.05 -26.39
N PRO A 9 -23.23 -9.08 -26.16
CA PRO A 9 -22.00 -9.35 -25.43
C PRO A 9 -22.37 -9.93 -24.06
N PRO A 10 -21.63 -10.94 -23.56
CA PRO A 10 -21.90 -11.51 -22.26
C PRO A 10 -21.97 -10.38 -21.21
N PRO A 11 -22.88 -10.46 -20.23
CA PRO A 11 -22.96 -9.45 -19.19
C PRO A 11 -21.58 -9.30 -18.54
N TYR A 12 -21.13 -8.05 -18.35
CA TYR A 12 -19.88 -7.74 -17.68
C TYR A 12 -19.88 -8.43 -16.32
N GLN A 13 -19.15 -9.54 -16.22
CA GLN A 13 -18.97 -10.22 -14.95
C GLN A 13 -17.90 -9.45 -14.20
N PRO A 14 -18.19 -8.88 -13.02
CA PRO A 14 -17.18 -8.19 -12.24
C PRO A 14 -16.07 -9.19 -11.91
N GLN A 15 -14.85 -8.90 -12.38
CA GLN A 15 -13.67 -9.72 -12.09
C GLN A 15 -13.51 -9.85 -10.58
N GLN A 16 -13.43 -11.09 -10.12
CA GLN A 16 -13.40 -11.38 -8.69
C GLN A 16 -11.96 -11.47 -8.21
N PHE A 17 -11.46 -10.38 -7.64
CA PHE A 17 -10.16 -10.37 -6.97
C PHE A 17 -10.27 -11.02 -5.59
N ASN A 18 -9.37 -11.94 -5.27
CA ASN A 18 -9.30 -12.69 -4.02
C ASN A 18 -7.83 -12.90 -3.60
N SER A 19 -7.61 -13.37 -2.37
CA SER A 19 -6.25 -13.52 -1.83
C SER A 19 -5.37 -14.54 -2.56
N HIS A 20 -5.92 -15.39 -3.43
CA HIS A 20 -5.16 -16.39 -4.18
C HIS A 20 -4.75 -15.87 -5.57
N ASN A 21 -5.39 -14.80 -6.06
CA ASN A 21 -5.13 -14.24 -7.37
C ASN A 21 -4.52 -12.83 -7.32
N VAL A 22 -4.43 -12.24 -6.14
CA VAL A 22 -3.72 -10.98 -5.90
C VAL A 22 -2.59 -11.20 -4.92
N THR A 23 -1.39 -10.78 -5.32
CA THR A 23 -0.21 -10.74 -4.47
C THR A 23 0.30 -9.31 -4.35
N LEU A 24 0.93 -9.01 -3.22
CA LEU A 24 1.50 -7.70 -2.94
C LEU A 24 2.97 -7.90 -2.57
N HIS A 25 3.84 -7.16 -3.24
CA HIS A 25 5.29 -7.28 -3.18
C HIS A 25 5.90 -5.95 -2.75
N VAL A 26 6.88 -5.98 -1.86
CA VAL A 26 7.52 -4.74 -1.40
C VAL A 26 8.75 -4.49 -2.25
N ARG A 27 8.66 -3.47 -3.11
CA ARG A 27 9.71 -3.07 -4.06
C ARG A 27 10.74 -2.15 -3.42
N GLN A 28 10.32 -1.34 -2.45
CA GLN A 28 11.21 -0.49 -1.67
C GLN A 28 10.90 -0.62 -0.19
N GLN A 29 11.94 -0.99 0.57
CA GLN A 29 11.90 -1.25 2.00
C GLN A 29 12.16 0.04 2.78
N PRO A 30 11.36 0.37 3.81
CA PRO A 30 11.71 1.44 4.73
C PRO A 30 12.93 1.07 5.57
N VAL A 31 13.93 1.94 5.65
CA VAL A 31 15.18 1.63 6.37
C VAL A 31 15.29 2.43 7.66
N GLN A 32 15.05 3.73 7.61
CA GLN A 32 15.14 4.62 8.77
C GLN A 32 13.95 5.57 8.83
N ALA A 33 13.56 5.95 10.04
CA ALA A 33 12.56 7.00 10.26
C ALA A 33 13.07 7.92 11.37
N LEU A 34 12.95 9.23 11.16
CA LEU A 34 13.18 10.19 12.24
C LEU A 34 11.90 10.35 13.03
N VAL A 35 12.02 10.17 14.34
CA VAL A 35 10.87 10.22 15.22
C VAL A 35 10.37 11.64 15.37
N ALA A 36 9.08 11.85 15.11
CA ALA A 36 8.41 13.12 15.37
C ALA A 36 8.25 13.31 16.88
N LEU A 37 9.14 14.08 17.49
CA LEU A 37 9.05 14.44 18.91
C LEU A 37 7.95 15.48 19.14
N GLU A 38 7.19 15.30 20.21
CA GLU A 38 6.19 16.26 20.67
C GLU A 38 6.83 17.13 21.78
N SER A 39 7.70 18.08 21.42
CA SER A 39 8.26 19.02 22.41
C SER A 39 7.61 20.40 22.33
N LYS A 40 7.11 20.86 23.48
CA LYS A 40 6.47 22.16 23.71
C LYS A 40 7.49 23.30 23.87
N GLU A 41 8.78 23.08 23.60
CA GLU A 41 9.83 24.08 23.73
C GLU A 41 10.45 24.42 22.37
N ARG A 42 10.17 25.65 21.95
CA ARG A 42 10.66 26.28 20.73
C ARG A 42 12.19 26.36 20.74
N SER A 43 12.82 25.75 19.74
CA SER A 43 14.00 26.36 19.13
C SER A 43 13.68 26.69 17.68
N LEU A 44 13.70 27.99 17.39
CA LEU A 44 13.21 28.64 16.16
C LEU A 44 14.07 28.34 14.91
N THR A 45 15.02 27.41 14.97
CA THR A 45 15.87 26.99 13.84
C THR A 45 15.27 25.82 13.03
N ALA A 46 14.15 25.24 13.50
CA ALA A 46 13.55 24.00 12.98
C ALA A 46 12.20 24.20 12.24
N LEU A 47 11.88 25.43 11.82
CA LEU A 47 10.53 25.84 11.40
C LEU A 47 10.03 25.31 10.04
N VAL A 48 10.81 24.51 9.30
CA VAL A 48 10.32 23.83 8.08
C VAL A 48 10.78 22.38 7.98
N GLY A 49 11.84 21.99 8.70
CA GLY A 49 12.51 20.69 8.53
C GLY A 49 12.29 19.62 9.62
N TRP A 50 11.56 19.94 10.70
CA TRP A 50 11.39 19.05 11.87
C TRP A 50 9.95 18.58 12.10
N ARG A 51 9.07 18.73 11.11
CA ARG A 51 7.97 17.76 10.97
C ARG A 51 8.67 16.44 10.69
N GLY A 52 8.67 15.51 11.66
CA GLY A 52 9.46 14.28 11.63
C GLY A 52 9.56 13.72 10.22
N LYS A 53 10.79 13.66 9.69
CA LYS A 53 11.01 13.33 8.28
C LYS A 53 10.33 12.01 7.96
N PRO A 54 9.71 11.88 6.77
CA PRO A 54 9.13 10.64 6.37
C PRO A 54 10.18 9.54 6.43
N VAL A 55 9.67 8.33 6.58
CA VAL A 55 10.44 7.10 6.50
C VAL A 55 11.20 7.10 5.18
N ASP A 56 12.51 6.90 5.26
CA ASP A 56 13.44 6.98 4.15
C ASP A 56 14.14 5.62 3.98
N PRO A 57 14.17 5.04 2.77
CA PRO A 57 13.43 5.46 1.58
C PRO A 57 11.91 5.15 1.70
N PRO A 58 11.03 5.88 0.99
CA PRO A 58 9.58 5.72 1.15
C PRO A 58 9.12 4.29 0.78
N PRO A 59 8.23 3.64 1.54
CA PRO A 59 7.74 2.32 1.17
C PRO A 59 7.04 2.34 -0.18
N ILE A 60 7.45 1.43 -1.07
CA ILE A 60 6.80 1.21 -2.36
C ILE A 60 6.39 -0.26 -2.44
N LEU A 61 5.11 -0.47 -2.70
CA LEU A 61 4.51 -1.79 -2.87
C LEU A 61 4.05 -1.93 -4.32
N GLN A 62 4.22 -3.11 -4.89
CA GLN A 62 3.66 -3.49 -6.19
C GLN A 62 2.59 -4.55 -5.96
N MET A 63 1.42 -4.36 -6.55
CA MET A 63 0.40 -5.38 -6.66
C MET A 63 0.57 -6.12 -7.96
N ASP A 64 0.47 -7.45 -7.90
CA ASP A 64 0.43 -8.31 -9.07
C ASP A 64 -0.86 -9.12 -9.02
N VAL A 65 -1.49 -9.27 -10.18
CA VAL A 65 -2.72 -10.04 -10.35
C VAL A 65 -2.43 -11.19 -11.30
N ASN A 66 -2.98 -12.37 -10.99
CA ASN A 66 -2.87 -13.52 -11.87
C ASN A 66 -3.46 -13.20 -13.26
N PRO A 67 -2.68 -13.31 -14.36
CA PRO A 67 -3.16 -13.02 -15.71
C PRO A 67 -4.37 -13.85 -16.13
N SER A 68 -4.60 -15.02 -15.51
CA SER A 68 -5.77 -15.87 -15.79
C SER A 68 -7.09 -15.23 -15.34
N VAL A 69 -7.05 -14.31 -14.38
CA VAL A 69 -8.25 -13.65 -13.81
C VAL A 69 -8.54 -12.34 -14.53
N ASP A 70 -7.49 -11.60 -14.89
CA ASP A 70 -7.60 -10.38 -15.66
C ASP A 70 -6.53 -10.28 -16.75
N PRO A 71 -6.75 -10.93 -17.91
CA PRO A 71 -5.82 -10.88 -19.04
C PRO A 71 -5.67 -9.48 -19.64
N SER A 72 -6.68 -8.63 -19.42
CA SER A 72 -6.77 -7.27 -19.94
C SER A 72 -6.14 -6.21 -19.03
N GLU A 73 -5.68 -6.60 -17.84
CA GLU A 73 -5.08 -5.72 -16.83
C GLU A 73 -5.96 -4.51 -16.45
N GLN A 74 -7.29 -4.68 -16.48
CA GLN A 74 -8.25 -3.67 -16.03
C GLN A 74 -8.07 -3.30 -14.56
N TRP A 75 -7.52 -4.21 -13.76
CA TRP A 75 -7.17 -3.96 -12.37
C TRP A 75 -6.22 -2.76 -12.20
N LEU A 76 -5.34 -2.45 -13.18
CA LEU A 76 -4.39 -1.33 -13.11
C LEU A 76 -5.07 0.05 -13.06
N VAL A 77 -6.27 0.16 -13.60
CA VAL A 77 -7.04 1.42 -13.65
C VAL A 77 -8.17 1.43 -12.61
N SER A 78 -8.28 0.40 -11.79
CA SER A 78 -9.34 0.27 -10.80
C SER A 78 -9.17 1.30 -9.67
N PRO A 79 -10.18 2.14 -9.41
CA PRO A 79 -10.14 3.14 -8.34
C PRO A 79 -10.40 2.54 -6.94
N TYR A 80 -10.72 1.24 -6.86
CA TYR A 80 -11.20 0.61 -5.64
C TYR A 80 -10.10 -0.01 -4.78
N PHE A 81 -8.87 -0.10 -5.31
CA PHE A 81 -7.74 -0.64 -4.58
C PHE A 81 -7.01 0.43 -3.78
N PHE A 82 -6.83 0.14 -2.49
CA PHE A 82 -6.01 0.95 -1.60
C PHE A 82 -5.32 0.06 -0.56
N VAL A 83 -4.18 0.51 -0.06
CA VAL A 83 -3.42 -0.17 0.99
C VAL A 83 -3.41 0.70 2.24
N LEU A 84 -3.67 0.09 3.39
CA LEU A 84 -3.43 0.71 4.70
C LEU A 84 -2.18 0.15 5.35
N VAL A 85 -1.43 1.02 6.03
CA VAL A 85 -0.29 0.62 6.84
C VAL A 85 -0.68 0.54 8.32
N VAL A 86 -0.24 -0.52 8.99
CA VAL A 86 -0.37 -0.72 10.43
C VAL A 86 1.01 -0.91 11.01
N LEU A 87 1.26 -0.31 12.18
CA LEU A 87 2.51 -0.43 12.91
C LEU A 87 2.42 -1.58 13.92
N LEU A 88 3.44 -2.43 13.94
CA LEU A 88 3.58 -3.55 14.86
C LEU A 88 4.79 -3.32 15.78
N GLU A 89 4.67 -3.76 17.03
CA GLU A 89 5.69 -3.57 18.06
C GLU A 89 6.79 -4.64 17.98
N GLY A 90 8.04 -4.20 18.02
CA GLY A 90 9.20 -5.09 18.04
C GLY A 90 9.57 -5.68 16.67
N ALA A 91 10.63 -6.49 16.67
CA ALA A 91 11.14 -7.13 15.45
C ALA A 91 10.36 -8.40 15.06
N GLU A 92 9.79 -9.11 16.05
CA GLU A 92 9.05 -10.36 15.87
C GLU A 92 7.64 -10.33 16.49
N GLY A 93 7.23 -9.19 17.04
CA GLY A 93 5.90 -9.05 17.62
C GLY A 93 4.82 -8.86 16.56
N GLU A 94 3.64 -9.39 16.85
CA GLU A 94 2.39 -9.16 16.10
C GLU A 94 1.46 -8.18 16.83
N GLU A 95 1.95 -7.57 17.92
CA GLU A 95 1.17 -6.62 18.70
C GLU A 95 1.02 -5.31 17.93
N ILE A 96 -0.23 -4.90 17.70
CA ILE A 96 -0.56 -3.70 16.96
C ILE A 96 -0.30 -2.48 17.84
N VAL A 97 0.61 -1.61 17.39
CA VAL A 97 0.84 -0.31 18.02
C VAL A 97 -0.34 0.60 17.70
N ASN A 98 -0.67 1.48 18.64
CA ASN A 98 -1.72 2.49 18.47
C ASN A 98 -1.53 3.27 17.15
N SER A 99 -2.59 3.35 16.34
CA SER A 99 -2.56 4.03 15.04
C SER A 99 -2.18 5.51 15.13
N LYS A 100 -2.33 6.13 16.30
CA LYS A 100 -1.88 7.50 16.60
C LYS A 100 -0.36 7.70 16.49
N GLU A 101 0.42 6.61 16.54
CA GLU A 101 1.87 6.66 16.41
C GLU A 101 2.33 6.80 14.94
N LEU A 102 1.46 6.53 13.98
CA LEU A 102 1.69 6.80 12.56
C LEU A 102 1.17 8.20 12.22
N ILE A 103 1.98 9.00 11.53
CA ILE A 103 1.61 10.33 11.03
C ILE A 103 1.72 10.35 9.50
N GLY A 104 0.90 11.21 8.90
CA GLY A 104 0.98 11.52 7.48
C GLY A 104 0.14 10.56 6.66
N GLN A 105 0.69 10.10 5.54
CA GLN A 105 0.02 9.21 4.60
C GLN A 105 0.00 7.76 5.12
N THR A 106 -1.05 7.37 5.83
CA THR A 106 -1.26 5.98 6.31
C THR A 106 -2.06 5.09 5.35
N SER A 107 -2.56 5.68 4.25
CA SER A 107 -3.28 5.01 3.18
C SER A 107 -2.70 5.42 1.82
N SER A 108 -2.61 4.46 0.89
CA SER A 108 -2.15 4.72 -0.48
C SER A 108 -3.09 4.07 -1.48
N SER A 109 -3.45 4.79 -2.54
CA SER A 109 -4.28 4.27 -3.64
C SER A 109 -3.41 3.59 -4.69
N LEU A 110 -4.05 2.80 -5.56
CA LEU A 110 -3.35 2.17 -6.67
C LEU A 110 -2.92 3.22 -7.71
N HIS A 111 -1.64 3.20 -8.07
CA HIS A 111 -1.07 4.03 -9.12
C HIS A 111 -0.55 3.16 -10.25
N LYS A 112 -1.07 3.36 -11.46
CA LYS A 112 -0.49 2.78 -12.67
C LYS A 112 0.77 3.55 -13.05
N LEU A 113 1.93 2.92 -12.89
CA LEU A 113 3.24 3.50 -13.23
C LEU A 113 4.04 2.54 -14.11
N LYS A 114 5.05 3.08 -14.80
CA LYS A 114 6.02 2.27 -15.52
C LYS A 114 7.10 1.77 -14.56
N ASP A 115 7.32 0.47 -14.55
CA ASP A 115 8.40 -0.16 -13.80
C ASP A 115 9.74 -0.01 -14.54
N VAL A 116 10.85 -0.42 -13.89
CA VAL A 116 12.23 -0.39 -14.43
C VAL A 116 12.39 -1.21 -15.72
N ASN A 117 11.48 -2.15 -15.97
CA ASN A 117 11.42 -2.96 -17.19
C ASN A 117 10.56 -2.29 -18.30
N ASN A 118 10.12 -1.04 -18.08
CA ASN A 118 9.25 -0.26 -18.97
C ASN A 118 7.87 -0.90 -19.22
N ARG A 119 7.43 -1.80 -18.35
CA ARG A 119 6.05 -2.35 -18.34
C ARG A 119 5.19 -1.58 -17.35
N ASP A 120 3.91 -1.49 -17.66
CA ASP A 120 2.94 -0.92 -16.73
C ASP A 120 2.78 -1.87 -15.52
N GLY A 121 2.75 -1.29 -14.33
CA GLY A 121 2.54 -2.02 -13.08
C GLY A 121 1.70 -1.18 -12.11
N GLY A 122 1.13 -1.87 -11.11
CA GLY A 122 0.30 -1.25 -10.10
C GLY A 122 1.07 -1.03 -8.81
N PHE A 123 1.23 0.22 -8.40
CA PHE A 123 2.06 0.59 -7.25
C PHE A 123 1.29 1.34 -6.17
N PHE A 124 1.69 1.14 -4.93
CA PHE A 124 1.27 1.92 -3.77
C PHE A 124 2.50 2.59 -3.17
N ILE A 125 2.47 3.91 -3.06
CA ILE A 125 3.60 4.73 -2.63
C ILE A 125 3.24 5.44 -1.33
N PHE A 126 4.12 5.34 -0.33
CA PHE A 126 4.00 6.01 0.97
C PHE A 126 5.08 7.08 1.10
N GLY A 127 4.89 8.22 0.42
CA GLY A 127 5.89 9.28 0.35
C GLY A 127 5.97 10.17 1.59
N ASP A 128 4.91 10.19 2.39
CA ASP A 128 4.77 11.06 3.57
C ASP A 128 4.38 10.24 4.81
N LEU A 129 5.04 9.11 5.06
CA LEU A 129 4.76 8.25 6.21
C LEU A 129 5.79 8.51 7.32
N SER A 130 5.36 8.90 8.52
CA SER A 130 6.26 9.15 9.67
C SER A 130 5.81 8.41 10.93
N ILE A 131 6.73 8.18 11.87
CA ILE A 131 6.47 7.47 13.14
C ILE A 131 6.79 8.39 14.33
N ARG A 132 5.91 8.45 15.34
CA ARG A 132 6.11 9.18 16.62
C ARG A 132 6.75 8.35 17.72
N LYS A 133 6.55 7.04 17.70
CA LYS A 133 7.10 6.13 18.71
C LYS A 133 8.56 5.80 18.41
N ILE A 134 9.46 6.15 19.33
CA ILE A 134 10.86 5.66 19.28
C ILE A 134 10.87 4.15 19.50
N GLY A 135 11.60 3.42 18.66
CA GLY A 135 11.79 1.99 18.82
C GLY A 135 12.02 1.26 17.50
N ARG A 136 12.15 -0.07 17.61
CA ARG A 136 12.14 -0.97 16.45
C ARG A 136 10.70 -1.41 16.22
N HIS A 137 10.20 -1.14 15.03
CA HIS A 137 8.83 -1.45 14.63
C HIS A 137 8.83 -2.18 13.30
N ARG A 138 7.73 -2.89 13.05
CA ARG A 138 7.45 -3.53 11.78
C ARG A 138 6.20 -2.90 11.16
N MET A 139 6.18 -2.76 9.84
CA MET A 139 5.01 -2.29 9.13
C MET A 139 4.29 -3.47 8.47
N ARG A 140 2.98 -3.54 8.68
CA ARG A 140 2.10 -4.44 7.96
C ARG A 140 1.28 -3.64 6.97
N PHE A 141 1.33 -4.05 5.72
CA PHE A 141 0.55 -3.45 4.64
C PHE A 141 -0.64 -4.35 4.33
N ASN A 142 -1.84 -3.77 4.42
CA ASN A 142 -3.09 -4.46 4.19
C ASN A 142 -3.71 -3.92 2.91
N LEU A 143 -3.83 -4.76 1.88
CA LEU A 143 -4.55 -4.43 0.65
C LEU A 143 -6.06 -4.53 0.87
N PHE A 144 -6.81 -3.55 0.36
CA PHE A 144 -8.26 -3.50 0.38
C PHE A 144 -8.81 -3.27 -1.02
N ASN A 145 -10.00 -3.80 -1.27
CA ASN A 145 -10.81 -3.50 -2.44
C ASN A 145 -12.22 -3.13 -1.98
N THR A 146 -12.67 -1.92 -2.32
CA THR A 146 -13.98 -1.39 -1.93
C THR A 146 -15.15 -2.15 -2.54
N ASP A 147 -14.97 -2.79 -3.71
CA ASP A 147 -16.04 -3.56 -4.36
C ASP A 147 -16.33 -4.90 -3.66
N LYS A 148 -15.39 -5.42 -2.87
CA LYS A 148 -15.54 -6.71 -2.16
C LYS A 148 -14.82 -6.69 -0.83
N TYR A 149 -15.55 -6.31 0.22
CA TYR A 149 -15.32 -6.70 1.62
C TYR A 149 -13.85 -7.00 1.97
N ALA A 150 -13.06 -5.94 2.07
CA ALA A 150 -11.89 -5.82 2.94
C ALA A 150 -11.13 -7.12 3.27
N ARG A 151 -10.59 -7.80 2.24
CA ARG A 151 -9.82 -9.02 2.45
C ARG A 151 -8.33 -8.66 2.64
N TYR A 152 -7.84 -8.89 3.84
CA TYR A 152 -6.45 -8.66 4.23
C TYR A 152 -5.48 -9.55 3.44
N VAL A 153 -4.46 -8.93 2.86
CA VAL A 153 -3.24 -9.62 2.40
C VAL A 153 -2.13 -9.15 3.32
N ASP A 154 -1.70 -10.00 4.26
CA ASP A 154 -0.59 -9.70 5.16
C ASP A 154 0.73 -9.85 4.42
N VAL A 155 1.27 -8.74 3.92
CA VAL A 155 2.65 -8.70 3.44
C VAL A 155 3.51 -8.25 4.62
N GLY A 156 3.79 -9.21 5.49
CA GLY A 156 4.65 -9.01 6.63
C GLY A 156 6.09 -8.79 6.19
N VAL A 157 6.48 -7.54 6.01
CA VAL A 157 7.86 -7.15 5.69
C VAL A 157 8.73 -7.28 6.93
N ARG A 158 9.74 -8.17 6.89
CA ARG A 158 10.77 -8.26 7.94
C ARG A 158 11.91 -7.29 7.62
N LEU A 159 12.08 -6.27 8.46
CA LEU A 159 13.27 -5.42 8.44
C LEU A 159 14.39 -6.14 9.21
N ARG A 160 15.47 -6.52 8.52
CA ARG A 160 16.72 -6.92 9.19
C ARG A 160 17.46 -5.64 9.59
N SER A 161 17.87 -5.55 10.85
CA SER A 161 18.87 -4.57 11.32
C SER A 161 20.23 -4.81 10.71
#